data_AF-A0AA87U793-F1
#
_entry.id   AF-A0AA87U793-F1
#
_cell.length_a   1.000
_cell.length_b   1.000
_cell.length_c   1.000
_cell.angle_alpha   90.00
_cell.angle_beta   90.00
_cell.angle_gamma   90.00
#
_symmetry.space_group_name_H-M   'P 1'
#
loop_
_entity.id
_entity.type
_entity.pdbx_description
1 polymer ?
#
loop_
_entity_poly.entity_id
_entity_poly.type
_entity_poly.pdbx_seq_one_letter_code
_entity_poly.pdbx_strand_id
1 'polypeptide(L)'
;MGDVIYLEDDADQCSDEPKPKADVMTISGADAMALNEFMCHVSIRCYDERFKDRGMMKSRALRDQLDRMRQILDTLLDYPHFEPFYYWSPPSDMPPDQAEPELILAAADRSEVQFHSVGIYLAPDSIPVGTLEIAIDDEAGEACGIVSIRGMTSAAAWTKAGASLDETIKTFIDAISIDDEDGVEPSA
;
A
#
# COMPACT_ATOMS: atom_id res chain seq x y z
N MET A 1 33.13 -13.91 54.68
CA MET A 1 32.08 -12.87 54.81
C MET A 1 32.48 -11.76 53.86
N GLY A 2 31.90 -11.75 52.66
CA GLY A 2 32.08 -10.67 51.69
C GLY A 2 30.91 -9.70 51.86
N ASP A 3 31.23 -8.44 52.08
CA ASP A 3 30.25 -7.36 52.15
C ASP A 3 29.55 -7.22 50.79
N VAL A 4 28.22 -7.34 50.81
CA VAL A 4 27.35 -7.09 49.66
C VAL A 4 27.00 -5.61 49.71
N ILE A 5 27.57 -4.84 48.78
CA ILE A 5 27.21 -3.44 48.58
C ILE A 5 25.90 -3.45 47.80
N TYR A 6 24.80 -3.04 48.43
CA TYR A 6 23.55 -2.77 47.74
C TYR A 6 23.74 -1.48 46.94
N LEU A 7 23.75 -1.59 45.61
CA LEU A 7 23.52 -0.43 44.76
C LEU A 7 22.03 -0.10 44.90
N GLU A 8 21.74 1.07 45.44
CA GLU A 8 20.40 1.64 45.42
C GLU A 8 19.96 1.69 43.95
N ASP A 9 18.82 1.07 43.69
CA ASP A 9 18.16 1.03 42.40
C ASP A 9 17.55 2.43 42.20
N ASP A 10 18.40 3.38 41.79
CA ASP A 10 17.98 4.67 41.26
C ASP A 10 17.32 4.40 39.90
N ALA A 11 16.11 3.85 39.97
CA ALA A 11 15.13 3.88 38.91
C ALA A 11 14.66 5.34 38.78
N ASP A 12 15.56 6.20 38.29
CA ASP A 12 15.18 7.44 37.66
C ASP A 12 14.38 7.06 36.43
N GLN A 13 13.06 7.05 36.63
CA GLN A 13 12.02 6.96 35.61
C GLN A 13 12.07 8.20 34.72
N CYS A 14 13.16 8.39 33.97
CA CYS A 14 13.12 9.21 32.76
C CYS A 14 12.39 8.40 31.70
N SER A 15 11.06 8.50 31.72
CA SER A 15 10.26 8.25 30.53
C SER A 15 10.67 9.32 29.51
N ASP A 16 11.58 8.95 28.61
CA ASP A 16 12.07 9.76 27.48
C ASP A 16 10.96 10.06 26.44
N GLU A 17 9.72 9.68 26.73
CA GLU A 17 8.60 9.91 25.84
C GLU A 17 8.18 11.39 25.86
N PRO A 18 8.04 12.02 24.68
CA PRO A 18 7.61 13.41 24.60
C PRO A 18 6.22 13.58 25.20
N LYS A 19 6.07 14.55 26.11
CA LYS A 19 4.77 14.91 26.71
C LYS A 19 4.20 16.16 26.04
N PRO A 20 2.87 16.23 25.81
CA PRO A 20 2.24 17.43 25.30
C PRO A 20 2.45 18.60 26.26
N LYS A 21 2.70 19.80 25.73
CA LYS A 21 2.79 21.01 26.54
C LYS A 21 1.40 21.37 27.05
N ALA A 22 1.27 21.63 28.36
CA ALA A 22 -0.01 21.81 29.04
C ALA A 22 -0.91 22.91 28.44
N ASP A 23 -0.33 23.93 27.80
CA ASP A 23 -1.07 25.09 27.27
C ASP A 23 -1.24 25.09 25.73
N VAL A 24 -0.76 24.05 25.05
CA VAL A 24 -0.86 23.90 23.57
C VAL A 24 -1.53 22.57 23.26
N MET A 25 -2.83 22.48 23.56
CA MET A 25 -3.62 21.25 23.34
C MET A 25 -4.48 21.29 22.07
N THR A 26 -4.41 22.36 21.28
CA THR A 26 -5.23 22.52 20.08
C THR A 26 -4.36 22.43 18.83
N ILE A 27 -4.69 21.53 17.93
CA ILE A 27 -4.14 21.50 16.57
C ILE A 27 -4.87 22.59 15.76
N SER A 28 -4.14 23.54 15.20
CA SER A 28 -4.76 24.54 14.31
C SER A 28 -5.09 23.93 12.95
N GLY A 29 -5.96 24.58 12.17
CA GLY A 29 -6.26 24.11 10.80
C GLY A 29 -5.00 24.06 9.91
N ALA A 30 -4.06 25.00 10.11
CA ALA A 30 -2.78 24.98 9.38
C ALA A 30 -1.90 23.79 9.81
N ASP A 31 -1.89 23.45 11.10
CA ASP A 31 -1.16 22.28 11.61
C ASP A 31 -1.77 20.97 11.09
N ALA A 32 -3.12 20.87 11.07
CA ALA A 32 -3.82 19.71 10.53
C ALA A 32 -3.51 19.51 9.03
N MET A 33 -3.50 20.60 8.24
CA MET A 33 -3.12 20.55 6.83
C MET A 33 -1.65 20.12 6.65
N ALA A 34 -0.73 20.65 7.44
CA ALA A 34 0.68 20.26 7.37
C ALA A 34 0.90 18.79 7.74
N LEU A 35 0.17 18.28 8.74
CA LEU A 35 0.17 16.87 9.11
C LEU A 35 -0.40 15.99 7.99
N ASN A 36 -1.46 16.44 7.31
CA ASN A 36 -2.02 15.76 6.16
C ASN A 36 -1.02 15.67 4.99
N GLU A 37 -0.35 16.77 4.66
CA GLU A 37 0.69 16.79 3.61
C GLU A 37 1.86 15.85 3.95
N PHE A 38 2.30 15.84 5.21
CA PHE A 38 3.31 14.92 5.70
C PHE A 38 2.84 13.46 5.57
N MET A 39 1.61 13.16 6.00
CA MET A 39 0.97 11.86 5.87
C MET A 39 0.94 11.39 4.41
N CYS A 40 0.53 12.24 3.47
CA CYS A 40 0.56 11.94 2.04
C CYS A 40 1.99 11.65 1.56
N HIS A 41 2.96 12.47 1.97
CA HIS A 41 4.36 12.28 1.58
C HIS A 41 4.90 10.92 2.04
N VAL A 42 4.71 10.57 3.32
CA VAL A 42 5.16 9.29 3.87
C VAL A 42 4.42 8.13 3.21
N SER A 43 3.11 8.25 3.04
CA SER A 43 2.25 7.23 2.42
C SER A 43 2.67 6.93 0.98
N ILE A 44 3.13 7.93 0.22
CA ILE A 44 3.54 7.76 -1.19
C ILE A 44 5.03 7.39 -1.31
N ARG A 45 5.91 8.03 -0.55
CA ARG A 45 7.36 8.07 -0.86
C ARG A 45 8.22 7.27 0.10
N CYS A 46 7.77 6.99 1.31
CA CYS A 46 8.60 6.35 2.33
C CYS A 46 8.34 4.85 2.39
N TYR A 47 9.42 4.06 2.36
CA TYR A 47 9.39 2.61 2.48
C TYR A 47 10.51 2.21 3.44
N ASP A 48 10.18 1.44 4.47
CA ASP A 48 11.08 1.09 5.58
C ASP A 48 11.49 -0.39 5.58
N GLU A 49 10.88 -1.23 4.74
CA GLU A 49 11.26 -2.62 4.56
C GLU A 49 11.71 -2.90 3.12
N ARG A 50 12.72 -3.77 2.99
CA ARG A 50 13.17 -4.29 1.69
C ARG A 50 12.89 -5.79 1.65
N PHE A 51 11.97 -6.19 0.80
CA PHE A 51 11.71 -7.60 0.55
C PHE A 51 12.60 -8.09 -0.58
N LYS A 52 13.20 -9.27 -0.38
CA LYS A 52 14.21 -9.83 -1.29
C LYS A 52 13.73 -9.93 -2.73
N ASP A 53 12.42 -10.11 -2.92
CA ASP A 53 11.81 -10.48 -4.21
C ASP A 53 10.68 -9.54 -4.65
N ARG A 54 10.32 -8.53 -3.83
CA ARG A 54 9.12 -7.69 -4.06
C ARG A 54 9.39 -6.18 -3.92
N GLY A 55 10.65 -5.79 -3.93
CA GLY A 55 11.05 -4.38 -3.84
C GLY A 55 10.91 -3.76 -2.44
N MET A 56 10.73 -2.43 -2.41
CA MET A 56 10.61 -1.66 -1.18
C MET A 56 9.15 -1.61 -0.73
N MET A 57 8.89 -1.90 0.55
CA MET A 57 7.57 -1.94 1.15
C MET A 57 7.49 -1.08 2.41
N LYS A 58 6.26 -0.79 2.85
CA LYS A 58 6.01 -0.27 4.19
C LYS A 58 5.80 -1.42 5.16
N SER A 59 6.51 -1.40 6.28
CA SER A 59 6.31 -2.36 7.37
C SER A 59 4.87 -2.34 7.86
N ARG A 60 4.45 -3.43 8.51
CA ARG A 60 3.16 -3.44 9.21
C ARG A 60 3.08 -2.33 10.25
N ALA A 61 4.16 -2.09 11.00
CA ALA A 61 4.20 -1.05 12.01
C ALA A 61 4.00 0.35 11.41
N LEU A 62 4.66 0.66 10.28
CA LEU A 62 4.47 1.94 9.60
C LEU A 62 3.04 2.08 9.07
N ARG A 63 2.46 1.02 8.50
CA ARG A 63 1.06 1.02 8.03
C ARG A 63 0.07 1.30 9.17
N ASP A 64 0.20 0.57 10.28
CA ASP A 64 -0.67 0.74 11.44
C ASP A 64 -0.59 2.17 12.02
N GLN A 65 0.60 2.79 12.00
CA GLN A 65 0.78 4.19 12.42
C GLN A 65 0.15 5.20 11.45
N LEU A 66 0.31 4.99 10.14
CA LEU A 66 -0.33 5.85 9.13
C LEU A 66 -1.85 5.78 9.25
N ASP A 67 -2.42 4.59 9.43
CA ASP A 67 -3.86 4.41 9.62
C ASP A 67 -4.37 5.12 10.88
N ARG A 68 -3.61 5.04 11.98
CA ARG A 68 -3.95 5.76 13.22
C ARG A 68 -3.90 7.29 13.02
N MET A 69 -2.92 7.81 12.30
CA MET A 69 -2.81 9.25 12.01
C MET A 69 -3.94 9.71 11.09
N ARG A 70 -4.34 8.90 10.10
CA ARG A 70 -5.51 9.17 9.25
C ARG A 70 -6.78 9.33 10.08
N GLN A 71 -7.06 8.39 10.97
CA GLN A 71 -8.23 8.47 11.87
C GLN A 71 -8.26 9.76 12.69
N ILE A 72 -7.10 10.28 13.11
CA ILE A 72 -7.02 11.56 13.82
C ILE A 72 -7.35 12.72 12.86
N LEU A 73 -6.77 12.73 11.66
CA LEU A 73 -7.02 13.78 10.67
C LEU A 73 -8.47 13.81 10.20
N ASP A 74 -9.14 12.66 10.08
CA ASP A 74 -10.58 12.57 9.74
C ASP A 74 -11.47 13.29 10.77
N THR A 75 -11.02 13.42 12.03
CA THR A 75 -11.74 14.21 13.04
C THR A 75 -11.46 15.72 12.97
N LEU A 76 -10.43 16.13 12.21
CA LEU A 76 -9.91 17.50 12.16
C LEU A 76 -10.14 18.19 10.81
N LEU A 77 -10.25 17.42 9.73
CA LEU A 77 -10.31 17.94 8.36
C LEU A 77 -11.58 17.46 7.66
N ASP A 78 -12.27 18.41 7.02
CA ASP A 78 -13.31 18.10 6.05
C ASP A 78 -12.64 17.81 4.69
N TYR A 79 -12.39 16.53 4.42
CA TYR A 79 -11.85 16.12 3.13
C TYR A 79 -12.90 16.34 2.02
N PRO A 80 -12.51 16.90 0.86
CA PRO A 80 -13.41 16.96 -0.27
C PRO A 80 -13.82 15.54 -0.66
N HIS A 81 -15.12 15.30 -0.83
CA HIS A 81 -15.60 14.05 -1.40
C HIS A 81 -15.01 13.91 -2.81
N PHE A 82 -14.08 12.98 -2.94
CA PHE A 82 -13.45 12.64 -4.19
C PHE A 82 -13.74 11.15 -4.41
N GLU A 83 -14.26 10.80 -5.59
CA GLU A 83 -14.51 9.40 -5.92
C GLU A 83 -13.19 8.63 -5.85
N PRO A 84 -13.07 7.64 -4.96
CA PRO A 84 -11.83 6.86 -4.85
C PRO A 84 -11.49 6.27 -6.22
N PHE A 85 -10.20 6.30 -6.60
CA PHE A 85 -9.73 5.57 -7.77
C PHE A 85 -8.47 4.79 -7.44
N TYR A 86 -8.27 3.68 -8.15
CA TYR A 86 -7.02 2.95 -8.09
C TYR A 86 -5.95 3.60 -8.95
N TYR A 87 -4.75 3.67 -8.40
CA TYR A 87 -3.54 4.00 -9.15
C TYR A 87 -2.45 2.98 -8.79
N TRP A 88 -1.40 2.91 -9.60
CA TRP A 88 -0.36 1.91 -9.46
C TRP A 88 1.03 2.52 -9.32
N SER A 89 1.93 1.77 -8.69
CA SER A 89 3.37 2.07 -8.75
C SER A 89 3.91 1.82 -10.16
N PRO A 90 5.07 2.40 -10.51
CA PRO A 90 5.80 1.99 -11.70
C PRO A 90 6.02 0.46 -11.72
N PRO A 91 5.95 -0.19 -12.89
CA PRO A 91 6.19 -1.62 -13.02
C PRO A 91 7.64 -1.97 -12.69
N SER A 92 7.81 -3.06 -11.95
CA SER A 92 9.10 -3.69 -11.69
C SER A 92 9.18 -5.02 -12.41
N ASP A 93 10.29 -5.28 -13.10
CA ASP A 93 10.57 -6.60 -13.67
C ASP A 93 10.64 -7.66 -12.58
N MET A 94 10.10 -8.82 -12.89
CA MET A 94 10.02 -9.96 -11.98
C MET A 94 10.48 -11.22 -12.72
N PRO A 95 11.32 -12.07 -12.10
CA PRO A 95 11.66 -13.35 -12.71
C PRO A 95 10.47 -14.33 -12.64
N PRO A 96 10.33 -15.27 -13.59
CA PRO A 96 9.15 -16.14 -13.68
C PRO A 96 8.91 -17.00 -12.44
N ASP A 97 9.97 -17.38 -11.71
CA ASP A 97 9.89 -18.22 -10.51
C ASP A 97 9.38 -17.47 -9.26
N GLN A 98 9.26 -16.15 -9.34
CA GLN A 98 8.74 -15.29 -8.27
C GLN A 98 7.28 -14.89 -8.47
N ALA A 99 6.70 -15.16 -9.65
CA ALA A 99 5.31 -14.88 -9.96
C ALA A 99 4.35 -15.81 -9.20
N GLU A 100 3.09 -15.40 -9.09
CA GLU A 100 2.01 -16.23 -8.57
C GLU A 100 1.90 -17.54 -9.38
N PRO A 101 1.81 -18.72 -8.71
CA PRO A 101 1.87 -20.02 -9.39
C PRO A 101 0.83 -20.19 -10.51
N GLU A 102 -0.35 -19.60 -10.36
CA GLU A 102 -1.40 -19.66 -11.38
C GLU A 102 -1.02 -18.88 -12.64
N LEU A 103 -0.33 -17.75 -12.50
CA LEU A 103 0.19 -16.96 -13.62
C LEU A 103 1.30 -17.71 -14.36
N ILE A 104 2.20 -18.37 -13.62
CA ILE A 104 3.26 -19.22 -14.20
C ILE A 104 2.64 -20.32 -15.04
N LEU A 105 1.64 -21.03 -14.50
CA LEU A 105 0.95 -22.10 -15.21
C LEU A 105 0.22 -21.58 -16.46
N ALA A 106 -0.42 -20.41 -16.37
CA ALA A 106 -1.11 -19.81 -17.51
C ALA A 106 -0.16 -19.38 -18.64
N ALA A 107 1.08 -19.02 -18.32
CA ALA A 107 2.11 -18.61 -19.27
C ALA A 107 3.06 -19.74 -19.70
N ALA A 108 2.96 -20.94 -19.13
CA ALA A 108 3.92 -22.02 -19.32
C ALA A 108 4.10 -22.48 -20.78
N ASP A 109 3.06 -22.37 -21.60
CA ASP A 109 3.07 -22.77 -23.01
C ASP A 109 3.54 -21.65 -23.97
N ARG A 110 3.90 -20.47 -23.44
CA ARG A 110 4.34 -19.31 -24.24
C ARG A 110 5.86 -19.13 -24.13
N SER A 111 6.51 -18.88 -25.27
CA SER A 111 7.94 -18.55 -25.33
C SER A 111 8.16 -17.06 -25.11
N GLU A 112 9.26 -16.69 -24.45
CA GLU A 112 9.75 -15.29 -24.34
C GLU A 112 8.81 -14.30 -23.62
N VAL A 113 8.02 -14.79 -22.66
CA VAL A 113 7.14 -13.95 -21.83
C VAL A 113 7.93 -13.14 -20.79
N GLN A 114 7.63 -11.84 -20.69
CA GLN A 114 8.20 -10.94 -19.68
C GLN A 114 7.23 -10.80 -18.50
N PHE A 115 7.73 -10.94 -17.28
CA PHE A 115 6.90 -10.81 -16.07
C PHE A 115 7.18 -9.48 -15.38
N HIS A 116 6.13 -8.81 -14.95
CA HIS A 116 6.19 -7.57 -14.18
C HIS A 116 5.24 -7.63 -12.98
N SER A 117 5.53 -6.80 -11.98
CA SER A 117 4.67 -6.59 -10.82
C SER A 117 4.45 -5.09 -10.59
N VAL A 118 3.24 -4.73 -10.15
CA VAL A 118 2.88 -3.38 -9.71
C VAL A 118 2.12 -3.45 -8.39
N GLY A 119 2.41 -2.49 -7.50
CA GLY A 119 1.58 -2.24 -6.33
C GLY A 119 0.35 -1.42 -6.72
N ILE A 120 -0.83 -1.79 -6.20
CA ILE A 120 -2.09 -1.10 -6.41
C ILE A 120 -2.42 -0.31 -5.14
N TYR A 121 -2.80 0.95 -5.32
CA TYR A 121 -3.08 1.90 -4.27
C TYR A 121 -4.42 2.59 -4.49
N LEU A 122 -5.12 2.91 -3.40
CA LEU A 122 -6.35 3.70 -3.44
C LEU A 122 -6.01 5.18 -3.22
N ALA A 123 -6.39 6.04 -4.17
CA ALA A 123 -6.37 7.49 -4.02
C ALA A 123 -7.58 7.98 -3.21
N PRO A 124 -7.49 9.13 -2.51
CA PRO A 124 -6.32 10.03 -2.41
C PRO A 124 -5.26 9.55 -1.39
N ASP A 125 -5.64 8.56 -0.60
CA ASP A 125 -4.97 8.19 0.64
C ASP A 125 -3.72 7.34 0.47
N SER A 126 -3.42 6.92 -0.76
CA SER A 126 -2.26 6.08 -1.09
C SER A 126 -2.22 4.79 -0.28
N ILE A 127 -3.40 4.26 0.08
CA ILE A 127 -3.54 3.04 0.85
C ILE A 127 -3.14 1.88 -0.08
N PRO A 128 -2.12 1.07 0.27
CA PRO A 128 -1.81 -0.13 -0.49
C PRO A 128 -2.96 -1.12 -0.36
N VAL A 129 -3.61 -1.45 -1.48
CA VAL A 129 -4.77 -2.36 -1.50
C VAL A 129 -4.42 -3.73 -2.05
N GLY A 130 -3.35 -3.84 -2.84
CA GLY A 130 -2.98 -5.09 -3.46
C GLY A 130 -1.81 -4.99 -4.44
N THR A 131 -1.68 -6.02 -5.25
CA THR A 131 -0.67 -6.14 -6.31
C THR A 131 -1.31 -6.71 -7.57
N LEU A 132 -0.84 -6.25 -8.73
CA LEU A 132 -1.07 -6.89 -10.02
C LEU A 132 0.26 -7.49 -10.48
N GLU A 133 0.23 -8.77 -10.81
CA GLU A 133 1.32 -9.44 -11.50
C GLU A 133 0.87 -9.76 -12.93
N ILE A 134 1.75 -9.48 -13.89
CA ILE A 134 1.41 -9.55 -15.31
C ILE A 134 2.54 -10.22 -16.10
N ALA A 135 2.15 -11.03 -17.06
CA ALA A 135 3.01 -11.72 -17.99
C ALA A 135 2.69 -11.22 -19.42
N ILE A 136 3.67 -10.66 -20.12
CA ILE A 136 3.51 -10.04 -21.45
C ILE A 136 4.12 -10.94 -22.52
N ASP A 137 3.30 -11.34 -23.48
CA ASP A 137 3.70 -12.03 -24.71
C ASP A 137 3.72 -11.00 -25.85
N ASP A 138 4.89 -10.40 -26.08
CA ASP A 138 5.11 -9.38 -27.12
C ASP A 138 4.91 -9.96 -28.54
N GLU A 139 5.12 -11.26 -28.74
CA GLU A 139 4.97 -11.92 -30.04
C GLU A 139 3.49 -12.07 -30.41
N ALA A 140 2.66 -12.50 -29.46
CA ALA A 140 1.22 -12.63 -29.65
C ALA A 140 0.47 -11.29 -29.49
N GLY A 141 1.09 -10.29 -28.87
CA GLY A 141 0.44 -9.03 -28.49
C GLY A 141 -0.62 -9.25 -27.40
N GLU A 142 -0.37 -10.18 -26.49
CA GLU A 142 -1.27 -10.60 -25.42
C GLU A 142 -0.61 -10.44 -24.06
N ALA A 143 -1.44 -10.27 -23.02
CA ALA A 143 -1.00 -10.16 -21.65
C ALA A 143 -1.88 -11.03 -20.74
N CYS A 144 -1.25 -11.75 -19.83
CA CYS A 144 -1.93 -12.50 -18.76
C CYS A 144 -1.72 -11.77 -17.44
N GLY A 145 -2.79 -11.51 -16.70
CA GLY A 145 -2.69 -10.81 -15.42
C GLY A 145 -3.41 -11.53 -14.30
N ILE A 146 -2.90 -11.37 -13.09
CA ILE A 146 -3.51 -11.82 -11.84
C ILE A 146 -3.46 -10.69 -10.81
N VAL A 147 -4.59 -10.42 -10.18
CA VAL A 147 -4.75 -9.33 -9.21
C VAL A 147 -4.97 -9.93 -7.83
N SER A 148 -4.17 -9.51 -6.86
CA SER A 148 -4.32 -9.88 -5.45
C SER A 148 -4.65 -8.63 -4.64
N ILE A 149 -5.91 -8.50 -4.18
CA ILE A 149 -6.42 -7.36 -3.40
C ILE A 149 -7.06 -7.86 -2.11
N ARG A 150 -6.68 -7.25 -0.98
CA ARG A 150 -7.29 -7.51 0.35
C ARG A 150 -7.42 -9.00 0.72
N GLY A 151 -6.47 -9.84 0.29
CA GLY A 151 -6.47 -11.28 0.56
C GLY A 151 -7.33 -12.13 -0.38
N MET A 152 -7.95 -11.51 -1.41
CA MET A 152 -8.57 -12.19 -2.53
C MET A 152 -7.65 -12.12 -3.75
N THR A 153 -7.48 -13.24 -4.43
CA THR A 153 -6.69 -13.34 -5.66
C THR A 153 -7.62 -13.72 -6.81
N SER A 154 -7.57 -12.96 -7.90
CA SER A 154 -8.32 -13.28 -9.12
C SER A 154 -7.76 -14.54 -9.77
N ALA A 155 -8.52 -15.12 -10.70
CA ALA A 155 -7.92 -16.08 -11.63
C ALA A 155 -6.96 -15.36 -12.60
N ALA A 156 -5.98 -16.09 -13.13
CA ALA A 156 -5.14 -15.59 -14.21
C ALA A 156 -5.97 -15.45 -15.50
N ALA A 157 -5.95 -14.27 -16.13
CA ALA A 157 -6.75 -13.99 -17.30
C ALA A 157 -5.92 -13.37 -18.43
N TRP A 158 -6.08 -13.93 -19.63
CA TRP A 158 -5.48 -13.40 -20.86
C TRP A 158 -6.36 -12.32 -21.49
N THR A 159 -5.71 -11.25 -21.94
CA THR A 159 -6.32 -10.16 -22.71
C THR A 159 -5.32 -9.64 -23.74
N LYS A 160 -5.76 -8.75 -24.63
CA LYS A 160 -4.85 -8.06 -25.56
C LYS A 160 -3.95 -7.09 -24.81
N ALA A 161 -2.68 -7.06 -25.16
CA ALA A 161 -1.78 -6.02 -24.68
C ALA A 161 -2.18 -4.66 -25.29
N GLY A 162 -2.05 -3.60 -24.48
CA GLY A 162 -2.21 -2.21 -24.92
C GLY A 162 -1.01 -1.74 -25.76
N ALA A 163 -1.01 -0.48 -26.20
CA ALA A 163 0.11 0.08 -26.94
C ALA A 163 1.36 0.30 -26.07
N SER A 164 1.21 0.21 -24.75
CA SER A 164 2.30 0.25 -23.77
C SER A 164 1.96 -0.63 -22.55
N LEU A 165 2.98 -0.97 -21.76
CA LEU A 165 2.79 -1.69 -20.50
C LEU A 165 1.83 -0.95 -19.56
N ASP A 166 1.88 0.38 -19.51
CA ASP A 166 1.00 1.18 -18.67
C ASP A 166 -0.48 1.09 -19.10
N GLU A 167 -0.75 1.10 -20.41
CA GLU A 167 -2.10 0.87 -20.93
C GLU A 167 -2.61 -0.55 -20.65
N THR A 168 -1.72 -1.53 -20.73
CA THR A 168 -2.05 -2.93 -20.38
C THR A 168 -2.38 -3.04 -18.89
N ILE A 169 -1.56 -2.47 -18.01
CA ILE A 169 -1.81 -2.43 -16.56
C ILE A 169 -3.16 -1.76 -16.29
N LYS A 170 -3.40 -0.60 -16.90
CA LYS A 170 -4.66 0.13 -16.76
C LYS A 170 -5.87 -0.74 -17.10
N THR A 171 -5.79 -1.58 -18.13
CA THR A 171 -6.88 -2.49 -18.52
C THR A 171 -7.24 -3.46 -17.39
N PHE A 172 -6.25 -4.02 -16.69
CA PHE A 172 -6.49 -4.90 -15.54
C PHE A 172 -7.01 -4.12 -14.33
N ILE A 173 -6.48 -2.92 -14.07
CA ILE A 173 -6.88 -2.11 -12.91
C ILE A 173 -8.31 -1.58 -13.06
N ASP A 174 -8.70 -1.10 -14.25
CA ASP A 174 -10.04 -0.60 -14.54
C ASP A 174 -11.12 -1.71 -14.44
N ALA A 175 -10.72 -2.98 -14.50
CA ALA A 175 -11.62 -4.12 -14.30
C ALA A 175 -11.89 -4.45 -12.81
N ILE A 176 -11.14 -3.83 -11.89
CA ILE A 176 -11.32 -4.03 -10.46
C ILE A 176 -12.48 -3.14 -10.00
N SER A 177 -13.52 -3.75 -9.45
CA SER A 177 -14.63 -3.00 -8.86
C SER A 177 -14.19 -2.38 -7.54
N ILE A 178 -14.37 -1.07 -7.41
CA ILE A 178 -14.33 -0.39 -6.11
C ILE A 178 -15.70 -0.65 -5.49
N ASP A 179 -15.83 -1.70 -4.69
CA ASP A 179 -17.06 -1.86 -3.92
C ASP A 179 -17.17 -0.68 -2.93
N ASP A 180 -18.24 0.09 -3.06
CA ASP A 180 -18.72 1.03 -2.04
C ASP A 180 -19.19 0.20 -0.82
N GLU A 181 -18.27 -0.27 0.01
CA GLU A 181 -18.61 -0.71 1.38
C GLU A 181 -18.89 0.53 2.26
N ASP A 182 -19.93 1.28 1.89
CA ASP A 182 -20.68 2.19 2.75
C ASP A 182 -22.15 2.18 2.30
N GLY A 183 -22.74 0.98 2.33
CA GLY A 183 -24.18 0.80 2.25
C GLY A 183 -24.86 1.37 3.49
N VAL A 184 -24.97 2.70 3.58
CA VAL A 184 -25.95 3.34 4.44
C VAL A 184 -27.32 3.03 3.83
N GLU A 185 -28.03 2.05 4.41
CA GLU A 185 -29.45 1.86 4.13
C GLU A 185 -30.18 3.20 4.36
N PRO A 186 -30.96 3.72 3.39
CA PRO A 186 -31.85 4.83 3.67
C PRO A 186 -32.96 4.31 4.58
N SER A 187 -32.90 4.69 5.85
CA SER A 187 -34.01 4.46 6.78
C SER A 187 -35.21 5.28 6.30
N ALA A 188 -36.23 4.57 5.85
CA ALA A 188 -37.54 5.08 5.45
C ALA A 188 -38.38 5.52 6.66
#